data_AF-A0A9D1WAT4-F1
#
_entry.id   AF-A0A9D1WAT4-F1
#
_cell.length_a   1.000
_cell.length_b   1.000
_cell.length_c   1.000
_cell.angle_alpha   90.00
_cell.angle_beta   90.00
_cell.angle_gamma   90.00
#
_symmetry.space_group_name_H-M   'P 1'
#
loop_
_entity.id
_entity.type
_entity.pdbx_description
1 polymer ?
#
loop_
_entity_poly.entity_id
_entity_poly.type
_entity_poly.pdbx_seq_one_letter_code
_entity_poly.pdbx_strand_id
1 'polypeptide(L)'
;MTIDWIAKRDTTRPFCVLYHQKAPHREWIPAVRHLAEYTKKTFPEPENLLDDYKNRGTAAKTAEMHILHHMNWAGDSKIPPAMMDELGIEEYLSWDKYAYNMHFDRMDKGDRAIFESTYAPIMNDFKKHYPEMSSEDVLRWRYQRYMQDYMATVAAVDDGVGQLLAFLEEEGIDENTIIIYTSDQGFYLGEHGWFDKRFMYEESLRTPLLVRYPKEIPAGISLDQLVQNLDFAPTILDYAGIKPPASMQGESFRRLLTGD
;
A
#
# COMPACT_ATOMS: atom_id res chain seq x y z
N MET A 1 -19.55 5.13 3.12
CA MET A 1 -19.18 6.27 3.99
C MET A 1 -18.81 7.51 3.19
N THR A 2 -17.74 7.52 2.39
CA THR A 2 -17.33 8.70 1.58
C THR A 2 -18.39 9.08 0.54
N ILE A 3 -18.80 8.12 -0.30
CA ILE A 3 -19.87 8.32 -1.28
C ILE A 3 -21.16 8.81 -0.61
N ASP A 4 -21.58 8.15 0.48
CA ASP A 4 -22.78 8.56 1.23
C ASP A 4 -22.69 10.01 1.74
N TRP A 5 -21.50 10.45 2.14
CA TRP A 5 -21.29 11.83 2.58
C TRP A 5 -21.40 12.80 1.41
N ILE A 6 -20.76 12.50 0.27
CA ILE A 6 -20.82 13.35 -0.94
C ILE A 6 -22.27 13.43 -1.45
N ALA A 7 -23.01 12.32 -1.43
CA ALA A 7 -24.42 12.27 -1.85
C ALA A 7 -25.34 13.13 -0.97
N LYS A 8 -25.00 13.32 0.32
CA LYS A 8 -25.81 14.08 1.28
C LYS A 8 -25.31 15.52 1.50
N ARG A 9 -24.29 15.96 0.77
CA ARG A 9 -23.70 17.29 0.93
C ARG A 9 -24.68 18.41 0.54
N ASP A 10 -24.39 19.63 1.01
CA ASP A 10 -25.02 20.84 0.48
C ASP A 10 -24.53 21.11 -0.94
N THR A 11 -25.39 20.91 -1.94
CA THR A 11 -25.07 21.05 -3.37
C THR A 11 -24.92 22.50 -3.82
N THR A 12 -25.25 23.49 -2.96
CA THR A 12 -25.05 24.92 -3.26
C THR A 12 -23.62 25.39 -2.98
N ARG A 13 -22.77 24.54 -2.40
CA ARG A 13 -21.39 24.87 -2.00
C ARG A 13 -20.39 23.88 -2.61
N PRO A 14 -19.14 24.31 -2.87
CA PRO A 14 -18.08 23.37 -3.21
C PRO A 14 -17.76 22.47 -2.01
N PHE A 15 -17.19 21.29 -2.29
CA PHE A 15 -16.73 20.36 -1.27
C PHE A 15 -15.23 20.07 -1.41
N CYS A 16 -14.60 19.69 -0.31
CA CYS A 16 -13.26 19.11 -0.27
C CYS A 16 -13.34 17.88 0.62
N VAL A 17 -12.91 16.73 0.09
CA VAL A 17 -12.94 15.44 0.80
C VAL A 17 -11.54 14.86 0.81
N LEU A 18 -11.06 14.55 2.01
CA LEU A 18 -9.84 13.79 2.22
C LEU A 18 -10.22 12.32 2.41
N TYR A 19 -9.99 11.52 1.36
CA TYR A 19 -10.31 10.10 1.33
C TYR A 19 -9.05 9.27 1.63
N HIS A 20 -8.80 9.00 2.90
CA HIS A 20 -7.59 8.30 3.36
C HIS A 20 -7.87 6.84 3.65
N GLN A 21 -7.20 5.94 2.92
CA GLN A 21 -7.29 4.50 3.10
C GLN A 21 -6.28 4.01 4.15
N LYS A 22 -6.64 2.94 4.87
CA LYS A 22 -5.65 2.16 5.64
C LYS A 22 -4.77 1.30 4.73
N ALA A 23 -5.36 0.74 3.68
CA ALA A 23 -4.67 -0.14 2.75
C ALA A 23 -3.66 0.65 1.89
N PRO A 24 -2.49 0.06 1.53
CA PRO A 24 -2.05 -1.30 1.80
C PRO A 24 -1.10 -1.39 3.02
N HIS A 25 -1.41 -0.75 4.15
CA HIS A 25 -0.56 -0.84 5.33
C HIS A 25 -0.49 -2.28 5.90
N ARG A 26 0.68 -2.66 6.42
CA ARG A 26 0.92 -3.89 7.21
C ARG A 26 -0.21 -4.13 8.23
N GLU A 27 -0.74 -5.34 8.41
CA GLU A 27 -0.23 -6.66 7.97
C GLU A 27 -0.82 -7.19 6.65
N TRP A 28 -1.27 -6.30 5.76
CA TRP A 28 -1.75 -6.66 4.42
C TRP A 28 -2.83 -7.75 4.46
N ILE A 29 -3.94 -7.47 5.16
CA ILE A 29 -5.11 -8.35 5.16
C ILE A 29 -5.96 -8.03 3.93
N PRO A 30 -5.98 -8.87 2.89
CA PRO A 30 -6.67 -8.54 1.65
C PRO A 30 -8.18 -8.68 1.81
N ALA A 31 -8.95 -8.00 0.97
CA ALA A 31 -10.36 -8.35 0.81
C ALA A 31 -10.46 -9.76 0.22
N VAL A 32 -11.30 -10.62 0.80
CA VAL A 32 -11.32 -12.06 0.47
C VAL A 32 -11.60 -12.36 -1.01
N ARG A 33 -12.30 -11.46 -1.70
CA ARG A 33 -12.57 -11.56 -3.15
C ARG A 33 -11.31 -11.55 -4.03
N HIS A 34 -10.18 -11.03 -3.55
CA HIS A 34 -8.92 -11.01 -4.29
C HIS A 34 -7.98 -12.18 -3.92
N LEU A 35 -8.24 -12.89 -2.82
CA LEU A 35 -7.33 -13.92 -2.30
C LEU A 35 -7.10 -15.04 -3.33
N ALA A 36 -8.16 -15.56 -3.93
CA ALA A 36 -8.09 -16.73 -4.83
C ALA A 36 -7.25 -16.50 -6.09
N GLU A 37 -7.17 -15.24 -6.55
CA GLU A 37 -6.37 -14.84 -7.71
C GLU A 37 -4.92 -14.58 -7.30
N TYR A 38 -4.72 -13.67 -6.33
CA TYR A 38 -3.39 -13.16 -6.01
C TYR A 38 -2.49 -14.21 -5.34
N THR A 39 -3.05 -15.09 -4.49
CA THR A 39 -2.25 -16.16 -3.85
C THR A 39 -1.65 -17.17 -4.84
N LYS A 40 -2.13 -17.18 -6.08
CA LYS A 40 -1.62 -18.04 -7.18
C LYS A 40 -0.65 -17.30 -8.11
N LYS A 41 -0.50 -15.99 -7.98
CA LYS A 41 0.44 -15.20 -8.80
C LYS A 41 1.86 -15.40 -8.31
N THR A 42 2.81 -15.38 -9.24
CA THR A 42 4.25 -15.26 -8.92
C THR A 42 4.68 -13.86 -9.32
N PHE A 43 5.31 -13.14 -8.41
CA PHE A 43 5.80 -11.79 -8.65
C PHE A 43 7.28 -11.82 -9.02
N PRO A 44 7.72 -11.00 -9.99
CA PRO A 44 9.13 -10.89 -10.32
C PRO A 44 9.88 -10.39 -9.09
N GLU A 45 11.03 -10.99 -8.78
CA GLU A 45 11.88 -10.50 -7.71
C GLU A 45 12.69 -9.29 -8.18
N PRO A 46 12.93 -8.28 -7.32
CA PRO A 46 13.85 -7.21 -7.65
C PRO A 46 15.28 -7.76 -7.72
N GLU A 47 16.10 -7.18 -8.60
CA GLU A 47 17.50 -7.62 -8.83
C GLU A 47 18.34 -7.63 -7.54
N ASN A 48 17.97 -6.79 -6.57
CA ASN A 48 18.66 -6.60 -5.31
C ASN A 48 17.87 -7.16 -4.11
N LEU A 49 17.03 -8.19 -4.30
CA LEU A 49 16.36 -8.89 -3.18
C LEU A 49 17.39 -9.48 -2.19
N LEU A 50 18.54 -9.95 -2.70
CA LEU A 50 19.65 -10.54 -1.94
C LEU A 50 20.81 -9.56 -1.70
N ASP A 51 20.51 -8.26 -1.62
CA ASP A 51 21.53 -7.23 -1.43
C ASP A 51 22.36 -7.49 -0.15
N ASP A 52 23.69 -7.57 -0.31
CA ASP A 52 24.64 -7.83 0.78
C ASP A 52 25.14 -6.55 1.47
N TYR A 53 24.68 -5.41 0.98
CA TYR A 53 24.97 -4.08 1.48
C TYR A 53 26.45 -3.69 1.48
N LYS A 54 27.34 -4.40 0.76
CA LYS A 54 28.79 -4.15 0.80
C LYS A 54 29.17 -2.72 0.46
N ASN A 55 28.47 -2.11 -0.49
CA ASN A 55 28.69 -0.74 -0.95
C ASN A 55 27.84 0.31 -0.21
N ARG A 56 27.15 -0.05 0.88
CA ARG A 56 26.31 0.88 1.66
C ARG A 56 26.87 1.16 3.06
N GLY A 57 26.43 2.29 3.61
CA GLY A 57 26.76 2.72 4.97
C GLY A 57 26.05 1.91 6.06
N THR A 58 26.33 2.24 7.31
CA THR A 58 25.80 1.52 8.49
C THR A 58 24.27 1.53 8.55
N ALA A 59 23.63 2.63 8.15
CA ALA A 59 22.18 2.78 8.25
C ALA A 59 21.43 1.63 7.54
N ALA A 60 21.83 1.27 6.32
CA ALA A 60 21.24 0.13 5.61
C ALA A 60 21.54 -1.21 6.30
N LYS A 61 22.77 -1.39 6.78
CA LYS A 61 23.23 -2.65 7.40
C LYS A 61 22.55 -2.96 8.74
N THR A 62 22.06 -1.94 9.44
CA THR A 62 21.44 -2.08 10.76
C THR A 62 19.93 -1.82 10.74
N ALA A 63 19.32 -1.71 9.56
CA ALA A 63 17.88 -1.48 9.44
C ALA A 63 17.06 -2.73 9.80
N GLU A 64 16.10 -2.57 10.70
CA GLU A 64 15.20 -3.65 11.14
C GLU A 64 13.94 -3.76 10.27
N MET A 65 14.13 -3.90 8.96
CA MET A 65 13.03 -3.95 7.98
C MET A 65 13.30 -4.93 6.82
N HIS A 66 14.21 -5.87 7.04
CA HIS A 66 14.48 -6.99 6.14
C HIS A 66 13.36 -8.06 6.16
N ILE A 67 12.91 -8.52 5.00
CA ILE A 67 11.84 -9.54 4.80
C ILE A 67 12.15 -10.82 5.59
N LEU A 68 13.35 -11.38 5.40
CA LEU A 68 13.75 -12.60 6.10
C LEU A 68 13.76 -12.48 7.64
N HIS A 69 14.24 -11.35 8.17
CA HIS A 69 14.61 -11.25 9.59
C HIS A 69 13.61 -10.48 10.45
N HIS A 70 12.87 -9.52 9.87
CA HIS A 70 12.09 -8.54 10.64
C HIS A 70 10.59 -8.53 10.29
N MET A 71 10.17 -9.25 9.24
CA MET A 71 8.75 -9.56 9.10
C MET A 71 8.33 -10.55 10.19
N ASN A 72 7.10 -10.40 10.64
CA ASN A 72 6.39 -11.33 11.49
C ASN A 72 6.00 -12.58 10.68
N TRP A 73 5.96 -13.74 11.30
CA TRP A 73 5.64 -14.99 10.63
C TRP A 73 4.13 -15.22 10.57
N ALA A 74 3.43 -15.07 11.70
CA ALA A 74 2.00 -15.21 11.73
C ALA A 74 1.30 -14.00 11.14
N GLY A 75 1.58 -12.81 11.66
CA GLY A 75 0.93 -11.58 11.25
C GLY A 75 1.12 -11.27 9.76
N ASP A 76 2.37 -11.30 9.27
CA ASP A 76 2.64 -10.90 7.88
C ASP A 76 2.50 -12.06 6.89
N SER A 77 3.10 -13.22 7.17
CA SER A 77 3.11 -14.37 6.25
C SER A 77 1.92 -15.32 6.44
N LYS A 78 1.00 -14.98 7.35
CA LYS A 78 -0.24 -15.74 7.66
C LYS A 78 0.02 -17.18 8.13
N ILE A 79 1.18 -17.44 8.72
CA ILE A 79 1.48 -18.74 9.33
C ILE A 79 0.65 -18.88 10.62
N PRO A 80 -0.17 -19.93 10.76
CA PRO A 80 -0.95 -20.10 11.97
C PRO A 80 -0.04 -20.18 13.22
N PRO A 81 -0.39 -19.52 14.34
CA PRO A 81 0.42 -19.57 15.57
C PRO A 81 0.80 -20.99 16.04
N ALA A 82 -0.13 -21.94 15.95
CA ALA A 82 0.14 -23.34 16.30
C ALA A 82 1.16 -24.01 15.37
N MET A 83 1.22 -23.61 14.10
CA MET A 83 2.23 -24.09 13.16
C MET A 83 3.60 -23.51 13.46
N MET A 84 3.68 -22.23 13.88
CA MET A 84 4.95 -21.67 14.37
C MET A 84 5.49 -22.46 15.56
N ASP A 85 4.63 -22.78 16.53
CA ASP A 85 5.01 -23.56 17.71
C ASP A 85 5.52 -24.96 17.34
N GLU A 86 4.86 -25.63 16.39
CA GLU A 86 5.27 -26.95 15.92
C GLU A 86 6.60 -26.94 15.17
N LEU A 87 6.85 -25.91 14.37
CA LEU A 87 8.07 -25.75 13.58
C LEU A 87 9.23 -25.11 14.35
N GLY A 88 9.01 -24.71 15.62
CA GLY A 88 10.01 -24.01 16.42
C GLY A 88 10.35 -22.62 15.89
N ILE A 89 9.40 -21.95 15.22
CA ILE A 89 9.58 -20.60 14.70
C ILE A 89 9.29 -19.59 15.82
N GLU A 90 10.32 -18.83 16.21
CA GLU A 90 10.21 -17.79 17.22
C GLU A 90 9.61 -16.50 16.66
N GLU A 91 8.86 -15.77 17.50
CA GLU A 91 8.33 -14.45 17.16
C GLU A 91 9.47 -13.43 17.07
N TYR A 92 9.50 -12.63 16.00
CA TYR A 92 10.41 -11.48 15.93
C TYR A 92 9.92 -10.35 16.84
N LEU A 93 8.64 -9.96 16.70
CA LEU A 93 7.99 -8.99 17.58
C LEU A 93 6.99 -9.69 18.48
N SER A 94 6.90 -9.25 19.74
CA SER A 94 6.03 -9.83 20.77
C SER A 94 4.53 -9.77 20.46
N TRP A 95 4.13 -9.15 19.35
CA TRP A 95 2.75 -9.00 18.91
C TRP A 95 2.41 -9.82 17.67
N ASP A 96 3.34 -10.63 17.15
CA ASP A 96 3.17 -11.42 15.92
C ASP A 96 1.94 -12.34 15.96
N LYS A 97 1.90 -13.30 16.91
CA LYS A 97 0.76 -14.21 17.05
C LYS A 97 -0.53 -13.48 17.42
N TYR A 98 -0.41 -12.41 18.21
CA TYR A 98 -1.55 -11.56 18.58
C TYR A 98 -2.19 -10.94 17.34
N ALA A 99 -1.40 -10.40 16.42
CA ALA A 99 -1.93 -9.68 15.27
C ALA A 99 -2.62 -10.62 14.28
N TYR A 100 -2.09 -11.83 14.06
CA TYR A 100 -2.81 -12.89 13.33
C TYR A 100 -4.19 -13.17 13.95
N ASN A 101 -4.24 -13.47 15.25
CA ASN A 101 -5.49 -13.81 15.94
C ASN A 101 -6.48 -12.63 15.92
N MET A 102 -5.99 -11.41 16.14
CA MET A 102 -6.81 -10.20 16.14
C MET A 102 -7.44 -9.92 14.77
N HIS A 103 -6.72 -10.16 13.67
CA HIS A 103 -7.30 -10.05 12.33
C HIS A 103 -8.31 -11.16 12.05
N PHE A 104 -7.97 -12.39 12.42
CA PHE A 104 -8.80 -13.56 12.20
C PHE A 104 -10.12 -13.54 13.00
N ASP A 105 -10.09 -13.08 14.25
CA ASP A 105 -11.27 -12.98 15.11
C ASP A 105 -12.25 -11.88 14.68
N ARG A 106 -11.78 -10.92 13.86
CA ARG A 106 -12.60 -9.83 13.33
C ARG A 106 -13.27 -10.16 12.00
N MET A 107 -12.88 -11.25 11.34
CA MET A 107 -13.51 -11.71 10.11
C MET A 107 -14.89 -12.31 10.42
N ASP A 108 -15.87 -12.07 9.55
CA ASP A 108 -17.12 -12.81 9.62
C ASP A 108 -16.92 -14.29 9.21
N LYS A 109 -17.93 -15.12 9.46
CA LYS A 109 -17.83 -16.57 9.21
C LYS A 109 -17.59 -16.92 7.74
N GLY A 110 -18.14 -16.15 6.80
CA GLY A 110 -17.99 -16.38 5.37
C GLY A 110 -16.58 -16.01 4.91
N ASP A 111 -16.13 -14.81 5.26
CA ASP A 111 -14.79 -14.32 4.95
C ASP A 111 -13.71 -15.22 5.56
N ARG A 112 -13.91 -15.66 6.81
CA ARG A 112 -12.99 -16.57 7.48
C ARG A 112 -12.88 -17.92 6.76
N ALA A 113 -13.98 -18.50 6.29
CA ALA A 113 -13.94 -19.76 5.55
C ALA A 113 -13.18 -19.63 4.23
N ILE A 114 -13.31 -18.49 3.53
CA ILE A 114 -12.56 -18.21 2.31
C ILE A 114 -11.07 -18.03 2.63
N PHE A 115 -10.74 -17.27 3.68
CA PHE A 115 -9.38 -17.08 4.14
C PHE A 115 -8.71 -18.43 4.47
N GLU A 116 -9.32 -19.22 5.36
CA GLU A 116 -8.81 -20.53 5.77
C GLU A 116 -8.61 -21.47 4.58
N SER A 117 -9.61 -21.60 3.71
CA SER A 117 -9.52 -22.49 2.55
C SER A 117 -8.48 -22.04 1.52
N THR A 118 -8.21 -20.74 1.40
CA THR A 118 -7.17 -20.22 0.50
C THR A 118 -5.78 -20.45 1.07
N TYR A 119 -5.54 -20.12 2.35
CA TYR A 119 -4.21 -20.21 2.94
C TYR A 119 -3.83 -21.62 3.38
N ALA A 120 -4.76 -22.50 3.75
CA ALA A 120 -4.48 -23.86 4.20
C ALA A 120 -3.53 -24.66 3.27
N PRO A 121 -3.74 -24.74 1.93
CA PRO A 121 -2.82 -25.48 1.06
C PRO A 121 -1.41 -24.87 1.05
N ILE A 122 -1.29 -23.53 1.11
CA ILE A 122 -0.01 -22.82 1.16
C ILE A 122 0.73 -23.16 2.46
N MET A 123 0.02 -23.12 3.59
CA MET A 123 0.60 -23.38 4.90
C MET A 123 1.01 -24.85 5.05
N ASN A 124 0.22 -25.79 4.51
CA ASN A 124 0.58 -27.20 4.50
C ASN A 124 1.81 -27.48 3.65
N ASP A 125 1.94 -26.81 2.50
CA ASP A 125 3.13 -26.93 1.64
C ASP A 125 4.38 -26.34 2.31
N PHE A 126 4.26 -25.15 2.91
CA PHE A 126 5.34 -24.54 3.68
C PHE A 126 5.79 -25.46 4.83
N LYS A 127 4.86 -25.93 5.66
CA LYS A 127 5.16 -26.81 6.79
C LYS A 127 5.93 -28.06 6.38
N LYS A 128 5.58 -28.65 5.23
CA LYS A 128 6.23 -29.85 4.72
C LYS A 128 7.68 -29.60 4.33
N HIS A 129 7.98 -28.47 3.70
CA HIS A 129 9.29 -28.21 3.10
C HIS A 129 10.20 -27.33 3.98
N TYR A 130 9.65 -26.56 4.92
CA TYR A 130 10.39 -25.64 5.79
C TYR A 130 11.63 -26.25 6.46
N PRO A 131 11.61 -27.49 6.99
CA PRO A 131 12.81 -28.10 7.60
C PRO A 131 14.01 -28.27 6.66
N GLU A 132 13.78 -28.25 5.34
CA GLU A 132 14.80 -28.45 4.30
C GLU A 132 15.19 -27.14 3.60
N MET A 133 14.48 -26.03 3.87
CA MET A 133 14.70 -24.74 3.21
C MET A 133 15.96 -24.04 3.72
N SER A 134 16.76 -23.51 2.78
CA SER A 134 17.83 -22.57 3.11
C SER A 134 17.26 -21.21 3.51
N SER A 135 18.09 -20.32 4.09
CA SER A 135 17.68 -18.94 4.38
C SER A 135 17.26 -18.17 3.12
N GLU A 136 17.87 -18.47 1.97
CA GLU A 136 17.48 -17.89 0.69
C GLU A 136 16.11 -18.40 0.23
N ASP A 137 15.86 -19.71 0.36
CA ASP A 137 14.54 -20.30 0.04
C ASP A 137 13.44 -19.67 0.90
N VAL A 138 13.71 -19.48 2.19
CA VAL A 138 12.79 -18.82 3.12
C VAL A 138 12.55 -17.37 2.70
N LEU A 139 13.60 -16.60 2.39
CA LEU A 139 13.45 -15.22 1.93
C LEU A 139 12.57 -15.14 0.68
N ARG A 140 12.82 -15.97 -0.33
CA ARG A 140 12.05 -16.00 -1.58
C ARG A 140 10.60 -16.40 -1.33
N TRP A 141 10.35 -17.40 -0.48
CA TRP A 141 8.99 -17.79 -0.10
C TRP A 141 8.25 -16.65 0.61
N ARG A 142 8.91 -16.01 1.60
CA ARG A 142 8.35 -14.87 2.34
C ARG A 142 8.10 -13.67 1.43
N TYR A 143 9.01 -13.39 0.50
CA TYR A 143 8.84 -12.36 -0.53
C TYR A 143 7.57 -12.60 -1.37
N GLN A 144 7.37 -13.83 -1.85
CA GLN A 144 6.17 -14.15 -2.62
C GLN A 144 4.90 -14.00 -1.76
N ARG A 145 4.88 -14.44 -0.50
CA ARG A 145 3.72 -14.19 0.39
C ARG A 145 3.46 -12.71 0.60
N TYR A 146 4.50 -11.96 0.89
CA TYR A 146 4.44 -10.52 1.05
C TYR A 146 3.80 -9.84 -0.18
N MET A 147 4.32 -10.10 -1.38
CA MET A 147 3.83 -9.46 -2.60
C MET A 147 2.42 -9.86 -2.97
N GLN A 148 2.04 -11.13 -2.75
CA GLN A 148 0.68 -11.58 -2.98
C GLN A 148 -0.32 -10.87 -2.08
N ASP A 149 -0.05 -10.81 -0.78
CA ASP A 149 -0.92 -10.16 0.19
C ASP A 149 -0.95 -8.64 -0.03
N TYR A 150 0.20 -8.01 -0.28
CA TYR A 150 0.32 -6.59 -0.58
C TYR A 150 -0.51 -6.21 -1.82
N MET A 151 -0.31 -6.91 -2.94
CA MET A 151 -0.98 -6.59 -4.20
C MET A 151 -2.47 -6.93 -4.16
N ALA A 152 -2.87 -8.00 -3.47
CA ALA A 152 -4.28 -8.28 -3.22
C ALA A 152 -4.95 -7.18 -2.38
N THR A 153 -4.23 -6.59 -1.44
CA THR A 153 -4.72 -5.47 -0.63
C THR A 153 -4.81 -4.18 -1.47
N VAL A 154 -3.85 -3.92 -2.35
CA VAL A 154 -3.89 -2.81 -3.32
C VAL A 154 -5.08 -2.93 -4.27
N ALA A 155 -5.41 -4.13 -4.74
CA ALA A 155 -6.56 -4.33 -5.65
C ALA A 155 -7.88 -3.83 -5.05
N ALA A 156 -8.07 -3.98 -3.74
CA ALA A 156 -9.26 -3.45 -3.06
C ALA A 156 -9.28 -1.91 -2.97
N VAL A 157 -8.10 -1.27 -2.98
CA VAL A 157 -8.00 0.20 -3.07
C VAL A 157 -8.41 0.65 -4.46
N ASP A 158 -7.94 -0.04 -5.50
CA ASP A 158 -8.30 0.26 -6.90
C ASP A 158 -9.81 0.10 -7.16
N ASP A 159 -10.43 -0.98 -6.67
CA ASP A 159 -11.88 -1.16 -6.67
C ASP A 159 -12.61 0.06 -6.06
N GLY A 160 -12.14 0.53 -4.90
CA GLY A 160 -12.74 1.65 -4.17
C GLY A 160 -12.54 3.00 -4.87
N VAL A 161 -11.40 3.19 -5.55
CA VAL A 161 -11.17 4.36 -6.41
C VAL A 161 -12.14 4.31 -7.59
N GLY A 162 -12.26 3.16 -8.27
CA GLY A 162 -13.20 2.98 -9.37
C GLY A 162 -14.65 3.28 -8.98
N GLN A 163 -15.10 2.80 -7.82
CA GLN A 163 -16.43 3.11 -7.29
C GLN A 163 -16.64 4.61 -7.04
N LEU A 164 -15.65 5.31 -6.49
CA LEU A 164 -15.74 6.75 -6.26
C LEU A 164 -15.80 7.52 -7.58
N LEU A 165 -14.95 7.16 -8.55
CA LEU A 165 -14.93 7.80 -9.87
C LEU A 165 -16.26 7.61 -10.61
N ALA A 166 -16.79 6.38 -10.62
CA ALA A 166 -18.08 6.07 -11.23
C ALA A 166 -19.23 6.87 -10.59
N PHE A 167 -19.24 6.99 -9.26
CA PHE A 167 -20.22 7.80 -8.55
C PHE A 167 -20.14 9.29 -8.93
N LEU A 168 -18.94 9.87 -9.05
CA LEU A 168 -18.78 11.27 -9.45
C LEU A 168 -19.31 11.52 -10.88
N GLU A 169 -19.10 10.56 -11.78
CA GLU A 169 -19.62 10.59 -13.16
C GLU A 169 -21.15 10.48 -13.19
N GLU A 170 -21.73 9.53 -12.44
CA GLU A 170 -23.18 9.36 -12.32
C GLU A 170 -23.88 10.62 -11.80
N GLU A 171 -23.28 11.29 -10.83
CA GLU A 171 -23.77 12.56 -10.26
C GLU A 171 -23.48 13.79 -11.16
N GLY A 172 -22.79 13.60 -12.28
CA GLY A 172 -22.47 14.67 -13.24
C GLY A 172 -21.55 15.76 -12.67
N ILE A 173 -20.71 15.42 -11.69
CA ILE A 173 -19.81 16.36 -11.01
C ILE A 173 -18.32 16.09 -11.25
N ASP A 174 -17.98 15.05 -12.00
CA ASP A 174 -16.60 14.62 -12.24
C ASP A 174 -15.78 15.67 -13.06
N GLU A 175 -16.38 16.32 -14.05
CA GLU A 175 -15.71 17.38 -14.84
C GLU A 175 -15.39 18.63 -14.01
N ASN A 176 -16.15 18.85 -12.92
CA ASN A 176 -15.97 19.99 -12.02
C ASN A 176 -15.27 19.61 -10.71
N THR A 177 -14.67 18.42 -10.63
CA THR A 177 -13.95 17.95 -9.45
C THR A 177 -12.48 17.75 -9.79
N ILE A 178 -11.60 18.34 -9.00
CA ILE A 178 -10.16 18.04 -9.05
C ILE A 178 -9.95 16.77 -8.23
N ILE A 179 -9.38 15.74 -8.87
CA ILE A 179 -9.10 14.45 -8.25
C ILE A 179 -7.60 14.30 -8.13
N ILE A 180 -7.11 14.14 -6.90
CA ILE A 180 -5.69 13.91 -6.60
C ILE A 180 -5.59 12.52 -5.96
N TYR A 181 -4.80 11.64 -6.58
CA TYR A 181 -4.45 10.33 -6.03
C TYR A 181 -2.97 10.30 -5.70
N THR A 182 -2.65 9.85 -4.49
CA THR A 182 -1.28 9.79 -3.99
C THR A 182 -1.16 8.78 -2.83
N SER A 183 0.06 8.61 -2.34
CA SER A 183 0.39 7.88 -1.12
C SER A 183 1.09 8.84 -0.15
N ASP A 184 1.04 8.56 1.14
CA ASP A 184 1.78 9.31 2.15
C ASP A 184 3.30 9.19 1.99
N GLN A 185 3.76 8.07 1.41
CA GLN A 185 5.15 7.73 1.09
C GLN A 185 5.21 6.60 0.04
N GLY A 186 6.39 6.36 -0.53
CA GLY A 186 6.67 5.14 -1.29
C GLY A 186 6.98 3.96 -0.35
N PHE A 187 7.14 2.74 -0.87
CA PHE A 187 7.33 1.54 -0.04
C PHE A 187 8.31 0.57 -0.72
N TYR A 188 9.15 -0.11 0.07
CA TYR A 188 9.98 -1.20 -0.45
C TYR A 188 9.13 -2.43 -0.71
N LEU A 189 9.15 -2.93 -1.94
CA LEU A 189 8.48 -4.13 -2.40
C LEU A 189 9.51 -5.26 -2.60
N GLY A 190 10.44 -5.41 -1.66
CA GLY A 190 11.54 -6.37 -1.70
C GLY A 190 12.88 -5.82 -2.18
N GLU A 191 12.94 -4.59 -2.69
CA GLU A 191 14.22 -3.96 -3.03
C GLU A 191 15.09 -3.92 -1.78
N HIS A 192 16.37 -4.24 -1.95
CA HIS A 192 17.32 -4.37 -0.84
C HIS A 192 16.97 -5.45 0.19
N GLY A 193 16.09 -6.39 -0.14
CA GLY A 193 15.56 -7.37 0.81
C GLY A 193 14.58 -6.77 1.82
N TRP A 194 14.08 -5.56 1.58
CA TRP A 194 13.31 -4.78 2.56
C TRP A 194 11.80 -4.75 2.29
N PHE A 195 11.08 -4.47 3.37
CA PHE A 195 9.73 -3.94 3.37
C PHE A 195 9.74 -2.62 4.17
N ASP A 196 8.59 -1.94 4.29
CA ASP A 196 8.46 -0.64 4.98
C ASP A 196 9.05 0.54 4.17
N LYS A 197 9.41 1.62 4.86
CA LYS A 197 9.81 2.91 4.28
C LYS A 197 10.91 3.54 5.14
N ARG A 198 11.02 4.87 5.16
CA ARG A 198 11.83 5.76 6.04
C ARG A 198 13.10 6.29 5.38
N PHE A 199 13.74 5.47 4.57
CA PHE A 199 14.98 5.87 3.92
C PHE A 199 14.71 6.82 2.75
N MET A 200 15.70 7.65 2.43
CA MET A 200 15.65 8.56 1.29
C MET A 200 16.06 7.86 -0.03
N TYR A 201 15.92 6.53 -0.11
CA TYR A 201 16.02 5.83 -1.40
C TYR A 201 14.70 5.95 -2.16
N GLU A 202 14.78 5.83 -3.48
CA GLU A 202 13.72 6.22 -4.41
C GLU A 202 12.40 5.50 -4.13
N GLU A 203 12.45 4.20 -3.83
CA GLU A 203 11.26 3.36 -3.59
C GLU A 203 10.46 3.84 -2.38
N SER A 204 11.13 4.32 -1.34
CA SER A 204 10.49 4.85 -0.12
C SER A 204 10.16 6.33 -0.22
N LEU A 205 10.97 7.11 -0.93
CA LEU A 205 10.87 8.56 -0.98
C LEU A 205 9.83 9.03 -2.01
N ARG A 206 9.84 8.42 -3.20
CA ARG A 206 8.97 8.84 -4.30
C ARG A 206 7.56 8.29 -4.10
N THR A 207 6.58 9.18 -4.13
CA THR A 207 5.16 8.84 -4.05
C THR A 207 4.51 8.91 -5.43
N PRO A 208 3.51 8.05 -5.73
CA PRO A 208 2.64 8.30 -6.88
C PRO A 208 1.94 9.65 -6.70
N LEU A 209 1.80 10.41 -7.78
CA LEU A 209 0.98 11.62 -7.82
C LEU A 209 0.26 11.64 -9.17
N LEU A 210 -1.06 11.43 -9.13
CA LEU A 210 -1.93 11.54 -10.29
C LEU A 210 -2.95 12.64 -10.02
N VAL A 211 -3.15 13.52 -10.99
CA VAL A 211 -4.10 14.64 -10.89
C VAL A 211 -4.99 14.65 -12.13
N ARG A 212 -6.30 14.67 -11.93
CA ARG A 212 -7.30 14.82 -12.99
C ARG A 212 -8.17 16.04 -12.72
N TYR A 213 -8.24 16.92 -13.71
CA TYR A 213 -9.23 18.00 -13.76
C TYR A 213 -9.51 18.40 -15.22
N PRO A 214 -10.56 17.82 -15.86
CA PRO A 214 -10.74 17.92 -17.32
C PRO A 214 -10.87 19.34 -17.88
N LYS A 215 -11.31 20.31 -17.06
CA LYS A 215 -11.48 21.70 -17.48
C LYS A 215 -10.16 22.44 -17.75
N GLU A 216 -9.07 21.96 -17.19
CA GLU A 216 -7.80 22.69 -17.18
C GLU A 216 -6.59 21.82 -17.49
N ILE A 217 -6.58 20.55 -17.09
CA ILE A 217 -5.43 19.65 -17.23
C ILE A 217 -5.62 18.77 -18.48
N PRO A 218 -4.73 18.85 -19.49
CA PRO A 218 -4.77 17.96 -20.64
C PRO A 218 -4.60 16.49 -20.22
N ALA A 219 -5.39 15.59 -20.81
CA ALA A 219 -5.29 14.16 -20.51
C ALA A 219 -3.99 13.56 -21.04
N GLY A 220 -3.42 12.60 -20.29
CA GLY A 220 -2.29 11.78 -20.74
C GLY A 220 -0.93 12.47 -20.71
N ILE A 221 -0.80 13.62 -20.03
CA ILE A 221 0.50 14.27 -19.82
C ILE A 221 1.29 13.57 -18.72
N SER A 222 2.62 13.62 -18.84
CA SER A 222 3.58 13.20 -17.81
C SER A 222 4.56 14.34 -17.57
N LEU A 223 4.91 14.56 -16.31
CA LEU A 223 5.74 15.67 -15.85
C LEU A 223 6.90 15.11 -15.02
N ASP A 224 8.11 15.58 -15.27
CA ASP A 224 9.33 15.17 -14.57
C ASP A 224 9.79 16.24 -13.56
N GLN A 225 9.02 17.31 -13.40
CA GLN A 225 9.28 18.37 -12.43
C GLN A 225 9.16 17.84 -11.00
N LEU A 226 10.03 18.32 -10.12
CA LEU A 226 10.03 17.93 -8.72
C LEU A 226 8.84 18.58 -7.99
N VAL A 227 8.03 17.75 -7.34
CA VAL A 227 6.92 18.14 -6.48
C VAL A 227 7.08 17.42 -5.15
N GLN A 228 6.67 18.06 -4.07
CA GLN A 228 6.70 17.51 -2.72
C GLN A 228 5.30 17.52 -2.08
N ASN A 229 5.11 16.71 -1.05
CA ASN A 229 3.83 16.64 -0.33
C ASN A 229 3.39 17.98 0.31
N LEU A 230 4.33 18.89 0.63
CA LEU A 230 4.05 20.25 1.10
C LEU A 230 3.38 21.14 0.04
N ASP A 231 3.46 20.78 -1.24
CA ASP A 231 2.89 21.53 -2.35
C ASP A 231 1.38 21.27 -2.54
N PHE A 232 0.83 20.25 -1.87
CA PHE A 232 -0.57 19.86 -2.04
C PHE A 232 -1.51 20.94 -1.48
N ALA A 233 -1.24 21.41 -0.26
CA ALA A 233 -2.05 22.44 0.39
C ALA A 233 -2.10 23.78 -0.39
N PRO A 234 -0.98 24.39 -0.80
CA PRO A 234 -1.01 25.61 -1.60
C PRO A 234 -1.67 25.40 -2.96
N THR A 235 -1.53 24.22 -3.59
CA THR A 235 -2.23 23.90 -4.85
C THR A 235 -3.75 23.83 -4.68
N ILE A 236 -4.24 23.18 -3.62
CA ILE A 236 -5.69 23.12 -3.33
C ILE A 236 -6.26 24.52 -3.08
N LEU A 237 -5.52 25.37 -2.35
CA LEU A 237 -5.93 26.75 -2.10
C LEU A 237 -5.96 27.59 -3.39
N ASP A 238 -4.96 27.46 -4.25
CA ASP A 238 -4.90 28.12 -5.56
C ASP A 238 -6.11 27.77 -6.42
N TYR A 239 -6.43 26.48 -6.57
CA TYR A 239 -7.64 26.05 -7.29
C TYR A 239 -8.94 26.56 -6.66
N ALA A 240 -8.98 26.74 -5.33
CA ALA A 240 -10.11 27.34 -4.63
C ALA A 240 -10.17 28.89 -4.73
N GLY A 241 -9.21 29.53 -5.42
CA GLY A 241 -9.11 30.99 -5.53
C GLY A 241 -8.67 31.67 -4.23
N ILE A 242 -8.08 30.92 -3.31
CA ILE A 242 -7.59 31.40 -2.01
C ILE A 242 -6.08 31.58 -2.09
N LYS A 243 -5.58 32.78 -1.76
CA LYS A 243 -4.14 33.02 -1.68
C LYS A 243 -3.51 32.16 -0.57
N PRO A 244 -2.53 31.29 -0.87
CA PRO A 244 -1.83 30.53 0.16
C PRO A 244 -1.15 31.46 1.18
N PRO A 245 -1.23 31.18 2.50
CA PRO A 245 -0.51 31.94 3.52
C PRO A 245 1.00 31.90 3.28
N ALA A 246 1.69 33.02 3.56
CA ALA A 246 3.14 33.15 3.37
C ALA A 246 3.98 32.20 4.27
N SER A 247 3.36 31.57 5.27
CA SER A 247 3.99 30.57 6.13
C SER A 247 4.04 29.17 5.51
N MET A 248 3.25 28.90 4.46
CA MET A 248 3.37 27.65 3.72
C MET A 248 4.70 27.64 2.96
N GLN A 249 5.45 26.55 3.10
CA GLN A 249 6.75 26.41 2.45
C GLN A 249 6.64 25.77 1.06
N GLY A 250 5.52 25.11 0.77
CA GLY A 250 5.27 24.51 -0.55
C GLY A 250 4.77 25.54 -1.55
N GLU A 251 4.82 25.15 -2.81
CA GLU A 251 4.40 25.98 -3.93
C GLU A 251 3.22 25.34 -4.67
N SER A 252 2.34 26.14 -5.26
CA SER A 252 1.27 25.59 -6.08
C SER A 252 1.85 24.99 -7.36
N PHE A 253 1.63 23.70 -7.61
CA PHE A 253 2.03 23.04 -8.86
C PHE A 253 0.97 23.18 -9.97
N ARG A 254 -0.09 23.97 -9.78
CA ARG A 254 -1.16 24.19 -10.78
C ARG A 254 -0.63 24.55 -12.17
N ARG A 255 0.35 25.46 -12.24
CA ARG A 255 0.95 25.89 -13.52
C ARG A 255 1.71 24.76 -14.24
N LEU A 256 2.34 23.88 -13.47
CA LEU A 256 3.00 22.70 -14.03
C LEU A 256 1.98 21.80 -14.75
N LEU A 257 0.76 21.70 -14.22
CA LEU A 257 -0.31 20.88 -14.79
C LEU A 257 -0.91 21.45 -16.09
N THR A 258 -0.77 22.77 -16.33
CA THR A 258 -1.24 23.44 -17.56
C THR A 258 -0.15 23.65 -18.60
N GLY A 259 1.12 23.41 -18.24
CA GLY A 259 2.27 23.61 -19.13
C GLY A 259 2.78 25.06 -19.20
N ASP A 260 2.44 25.89 -18.22
CA ASP A 260 2.86 27.30 -18.10
C ASP A 260 4.10 27.49 -17.20
#